data_AF-A0A8X6SWJ0-F1
#
_entry.id   AF-A0A8X6SWJ0-F1
#
_cell.length_a   1.000
_cell.length_b   1.000
_cell.length_c   1.000
_cell.angle_alpha   90.00
_cell.angle_beta   90.00
_cell.angle_gamma   90.00
#
_symmetry.space_group_name_H-M   'P 1'
#
loop_
_entity.id
_entity.type
_entity.pdbx_description
1 polymer ?
#
loop_
_entity_poly.entity_id
_entity_poly.type
_entity_poly.pdbx_seq_one_letter_code
_entity_poly.pdbx_strand_id
1 'polypeptide(L)'
;MFSDESRVSLSSFFRRVTIWRERGTRFEPRNITERHHFPSRGVMVWASIMVDGSTNLHFFDMGSVTAERYRDEVLQPYVRLFRGAVGPYFICMDDNAPCLRAVLIDGFLETENIQRMSRPVNSPDLNPIEHVWDILGR
;
A
#
# COMPACT_ATOMS: atom_id res chain seq x y z
N MET A 1 -14.81 2.69 -2.46
CA MET A 1 -13.64 1.83 -2.67
C MET A 1 -12.50 2.36 -1.83
N PHE A 2 -11.91 1.52 -0.99
CA PHE A 2 -10.74 1.84 -0.16
C PHE A 2 -9.52 1.17 -0.79
N SER A 3 -8.52 1.94 -1.19
CA SER A 3 -7.30 1.41 -1.81
C SER A 3 -6.06 1.88 -1.07
N ASP A 4 -4.98 1.11 -1.20
CA ASP A 4 -3.69 1.40 -0.59
C ASP A 4 -2.58 0.54 -1.23
N GLU A 5 -1.34 0.97 -1.06
CA GLU A 5 -0.13 0.28 -1.49
C GLU A 5 0.64 -0.28 -0.28
N SER A 6 0.93 -1.58 -0.29
CA SER A 6 1.73 -2.23 0.74
C SER A 6 2.96 -2.91 0.17
N ARG A 7 4.10 -2.78 0.87
CA ARG A 7 5.38 -3.37 0.44
C ARG A 7 5.52 -4.73 1.09
N VAL A 8 5.41 -5.79 0.29
CA VAL A 8 5.62 -7.15 0.77
C VAL A 8 7.06 -7.55 0.51
N SER A 9 7.78 -7.97 1.54
CA SER A 9 9.16 -8.43 1.41
C SER A 9 9.36 -9.88 1.84
N LEU A 10 10.19 -10.62 1.09
CA LEU A 10 10.48 -12.03 1.37
C LEU A 10 11.29 -12.23 2.65
N SER A 11 11.96 -11.19 3.13
CA SER A 11 12.76 -11.28 4.34
C SER A 11 12.06 -10.61 5.51
N SER A 12 11.59 -11.42 6.44
CA SER A 12 10.95 -11.01 7.70
C SER A 12 11.94 -10.40 8.71
N PHE A 13 12.93 -9.62 8.27
CA PHE A 13 14.00 -9.06 9.13
C PHE A 13 13.49 -7.98 10.10
N PHE A 14 12.21 -7.60 10.02
CA PHE A 14 11.61 -6.57 10.88
C PHE A 14 11.13 -7.09 12.23
N ARG A 15 10.99 -8.41 12.43
CA ARG A 15 10.59 -8.92 13.74
C ARG A 15 11.73 -8.77 14.75
N ARG A 16 11.46 -8.02 15.82
CA ARG A 16 12.37 -7.91 16.97
C ARG A 16 12.45 -9.27 17.65
N VAL A 17 13.60 -9.93 17.54
CA VAL A 17 13.87 -11.19 18.26
C VAL A 17 14.27 -10.84 19.68
N THR A 18 13.55 -11.38 20.65
CA THR A 18 13.91 -11.30 22.08
C THR A 18 14.78 -12.50 22.42
N ILE A 19 15.99 -12.26 22.90
CA ILE A 19 16.96 -13.30 23.27
C ILE A 19 17.19 -13.22 24.79
N TRP A 20 17.01 -14.34 25.48
CA TRP A 20 17.44 -14.49 26.87
C TRP A 20 18.93 -14.81 26.89
N ARG A 21 19.73 -14.08 27.69
CA ARG A 21 21.18 -14.27 27.77
C ARG A 21 21.73 -13.98 29.16
N GLU A 22 22.90 -14.53 29.46
CA GLU A 22 23.63 -14.29 30.69
C GLU A 22 24.20 -12.86 30.78
N ARG A 23 24.39 -12.36 32.00
CA ARG A 23 24.95 -11.02 32.23
C ARG A 23 26.39 -10.94 31.71
N GLY A 24 26.68 -9.95 30.88
CA GLY A 24 28.02 -9.74 30.29
C GLY A 24 28.21 -10.34 28.89
N THR A 25 27.34 -11.26 28.44
CA THR A 25 27.49 -11.96 27.15
C THR A 25 26.96 -11.15 25.95
N ARG A 26 26.91 -9.82 26.06
CA ARG A 26 26.12 -8.99 25.14
C ARG A 26 26.53 -9.09 23.67
N PHE A 27 27.83 -9.20 23.44
CA PHE A 27 28.43 -9.15 22.11
C PHE A 27 28.86 -10.52 21.61
N GLU A 28 28.46 -11.60 22.28
CA GLU A 28 28.74 -12.93 21.77
C GLU A 28 27.97 -13.19 20.46
N PRO A 29 28.56 -13.87 19.46
CA PRO A 29 27.93 -14.15 18.18
C PRO A 29 26.54 -14.80 18.29
N ARG A 30 26.31 -15.63 19.32
CA ARG A 30 24.99 -16.25 19.60
C ARG A 30 23.92 -15.29 20.11
N ASN A 31 24.31 -14.11 20.60
CA ASN A 31 23.44 -13.09 21.20
C ASN A 31 23.27 -11.84 20.30
N ILE A 32 23.83 -11.88 19.10
CA ILE A 32 23.71 -10.83 18.09
C ILE A 32 23.10 -11.44 16.82
N THR A 33 22.26 -10.68 16.14
CA THR A 33 21.72 -11.05 14.83
C THR A 33 22.14 -9.96 13.86
N GLU A 34 22.87 -10.34 12.81
CA GLU A 34 23.23 -9.40 11.75
C GLU A 34 21.96 -8.88 11.08
N ARG A 35 21.89 -7.57 10.90
CA ARG A 35 20.81 -6.92 10.14
C ARG A 35 21.43 -6.28 8.92
N HIS A 36 21.04 -6.76 7.75
CA HIS A 36 21.37 -6.06 6.51
C HIS A 36 20.56 -4.77 6.45
N HIS A 37 21.25 -3.64 6.26
CA HIS A 37 20.63 -2.31 6.10
C HIS A 37 20.03 -2.11 4.69
N PHE A 38 20.26 -3.05 3.77
CA PHE A 38 19.67 -2.96 2.44
C PHE A 38 18.18 -3.30 2.50
N PRO A 39 17.30 -2.46 1.92
CA PRO A 39 15.91 -2.80 1.81
C PRO A 39 15.84 -4.13 1.07
N SER A 40 15.26 -5.12 1.73
CA SER A 40 14.90 -6.38 1.11
C SER A 40 14.24 -6.12 -0.23
N ARG A 41 14.51 -6.99 -1.22
CA ARG A 41 13.76 -7.03 -2.48
C ARG A 41 12.29 -7.27 -2.11
N GLY A 42 11.56 -6.17 -1.97
CA GLY A 42 10.16 -6.14 -1.64
C GLY A 42 9.41 -5.66 -2.86
N VAL A 43 8.28 -6.29 -3.13
CA VAL A 43 7.39 -5.93 -4.23
C VAL A 43 6.35 -4.96 -3.68
N MET A 44 6.11 -3.89 -4.42
CA MET A 44 5.04 -2.96 -4.11
C MET A 44 3.75 -3.54 -4.66
N VAL A 45 2.76 -3.73 -3.80
CA VAL A 45 1.47 -4.33 -4.15
C VAL A 45 0.40 -3.29 -3.91
N TRP A 46 -0.48 -3.09 -4.89
CA TRP A 46 -1.70 -2.32 -4.75
C TRP A 46 -2.89 -3.25 -4.63
N ALA A 47 -3.86 -2.87 -3.82
CA ALA A 47 -5.16 -3.51 -3.79
C ALA A 47 -6.25 -2.52 -3.39
N SER A 48 -7.50 -2.92 -3.58
CA SER A 48 -8.63 -2.22 -3.02
C SER A 48 -9.69 -3.16 -2.46
N ILE A 49 -10.45 -2.63 -1.50
CA ILE A 49 -11.60 -3.30 -0.89
C ILE A 49 -12.84 -2.42 -0.99
N MET A 50 -13.98 -3.08 -1.03
CA MET A 50 -15.32 -2.51 -1.11
C MET A 50 -16.25 -3.35 -0.23
N VAL A 51 -17.49 -2.89 -0.06
CA VAL A 51 -18.49 -3.62 0.74
C VAL A 51 -18.82 -4.98 0.13
N ASP A 52 -18.79 -5.09 -1.19
CA ASP A 52 -19.16 -6.25 -1.99
C ASP A 52 -17.98 -7.13 -2.41
N GLY A 53 -16.74 -6.78 -2.03
CA GLY A 53 -15.57 -7.59 -2.33
C GLY A 53 -14.25 -6.82 -2.34
N SER A 54 -13.25 -7.41 -2.98
CA SER A 54 -11.93 -6.82 -3.17
C SER A 54 -11.48 -6.93 -4.61
N THR A 55 -10.53 -6.10 -5.02
CA THR A 55 -9.85 -6.30 -6.30
C THR A 55 -8.83 -7.41 -6.20
N ASN A 56 -8.38 -7.88 -7.36
CA ASN A 56 -7.14 -8.63 -7.44
C ASN A 56 -5.97 -7.74 -6.97
N LEU A 57 -4.92 -8.39 -6.46
CA LEU A 57 -3.66 -7.73 -6.13
C LEU A 57 -2.95 -7.31 -7.43
N HIS A 58 -2.61 -6.03 -7.52
CA HIS A 58 -1.77 -5.51 -8.59
C HIS A 58 -0.32 -5.41 -8.11
N PHE A 59 0.60 -6.06 -8.82
CA PHE A 59 2.02 -6.03 -8.48
C PHE A 59 2.72 -5.00 -9.37
N PHE A 60 3.32 -3.99 -8.76
CA PHE A 60 4.21 -3.10 -9.51
C PHE A 60 5.55 -3.79 -9.73
N ASP A 61 5.91 -3.98 -11.00
CA ASP A 61 7.28 -4.33 -11.42
C ASP A 61 8.33 -3.34 -10.86
N MET A 62 9.59 -3.78 -10.82
CA MET A 62 10.69 -3.02 -10.21
C MET A 62 10.73 -1.56 -10.66
N GLY A 63 10.78 -0.64 -9.70
CA GLY A 63 10.84 0.80 -9.93
C GLY A 63 9.96 1.59 -8.96
N SER A 64 9.98 2.91 -9.09
CA SER A 64 9.10 3.79 -8.32
C SER A 64 7.69 3.83 -8.95
N VAL A 65 6.67 3.97 -8.11
CA VAL A 65 5.29 4.20 -8.55
C VAL A 65 5.12 5.69 -8.86
N THR A 66 5.19 6.06 -10.14
CA THR A 66 4.94 7.42 -10.60
C THR A 66 3.45 7.68 -10.81
N ALA A 67 3.03 8.94 -10.90
CA ALA A 67 1.64 9.30 -11.16
C ALA A 67 1.12 8.73 -12.50
N GLU A 68 1.93 8.79 -13.57
CA GLU A 68 1.58 8.21 -14.88
C GLU A 68 1.36 6.71 -14.79
N ARG A 69 2.29 6.02 -14.12
CA ARG A 69 2.22 4.59 -13.92
C ARG A 69 1.00 4.20 -13.09
N TYR A 70 0.70 4.96 -12.04
CA TYR A 70 -0.48 4.73 -11.22
C TYR A 70 -1.78 4.95 -12.01
N ARG A 71 -1.84 5.99 -12.85
CA ARG A 71 -3.00 6.21 -13.73
C ARG A 71 -3.22 5.01 -14.66
N ASP A 72 -2.17 4.57 -15.34
CA ASP A 72 -2.27 3.58 -16.42
C ASP A 72 -2.43 2.15 -15.90
N GLU A 73 -1.75 1.81 -14.80
CA GLU A 73 -1.78 0.46 -14.23
C GLU A 73 -2.86 0.27 -13.17
N VAL A 74 -3.34 1.34 -12.52
CA VAL A 74 -4.29 1.25 -11.41
C VAL A 74 -5.62 1.95 -11.70
N LEU A 75 -5.59 3.26 -11.95
CA LEU A 75 -6.83 4.04 -12.05
C LEU A 75 -7.67 3.66 -13.27
N GLN A 76 -7.04 3.53 -14.44
CA GLN A 76 -7.71 3.21 -15.69
C GLN A 76 -8.28 1.78 -15.74
N PRO A 77 -7.56 0.72 -15.32
CA PRO A 77 -8.10 -0.64 -15.39
C PRO A 77 -9.03 -0.98 -14.23
N TYR A 78 -8.77 -0.51 -13.01
CA TYR A 78 -9.57 -0.89 -11.84
C TYR A 78 -10.58 0.20 -11.47
N VAL A 79 -10.11 1.41 -11.12
CA VAL A 79 -10.99 2.43 -10.52
C VAL A 79 -12.07 2.89 -11.49
N ARG A 80 -11.73 3.11 -12.76
CA ARG A 80 -12.68 3.43 -13.82
C ARG A 80 -13.70 2.32 -14.06
N LEU A 81 -13.26 1.06 -14.02
CA LEU A 81 -14.13 -0.10 -14.19
C LEU A 81 -15.19 -0.15 -13.07
N PHE A 82 -14.77 -0.01 -11.81
CA PHE A 82 -15.70 0.03 -10.68
C PHE A 82 -16.58 1.27 -10.68
N ARG A 83 -16.05 2.42 -11.12
CA ARG A 83 -16.87 3.61 -11.33
C ARG A 83 -17.99 3.37 -12.34
N GLY A 84 -17.70 2.65 -13.43
CA GLY A 84 -18.68 2.26 -14.44
C GLY A 84 -19.74 1.30 -13.90
N ALA A 85 -19.33 0.33 -13.06
CA ALA A 85 -20.23 -0.67 -12.49
C ALA A 85 -21.13 -0.11 -11.37
N VAL A 86 -20.57 0.68 -10.44
CA VAL A 86 -21.29 1.24 -9.28
C VAL A 86 -22.11 2.48 -9.68
N GLY A 87 -21.66 3.23 -10.68
CA GLY A 87 -22.36 4.43 -11.13
C GLY A 87 -22.02 5.68 -10.28
N PRO A 88 -22.86 6.73 -10.34
CA PRO A 88 -22.52 8.09 -9.90
C PRO A 88 -22.26 8.26 -8.40
N TYR A 89 -22.63 7.26 -7.59
CA TYR A 89 -22.38 7.26 -6.16
C TYR A 89 -21.03 6.62 -5.78
N PHE A 90 -20.23 6.23 -6.77
CA PHE A 90 -18.91 5.68 -6.52
C PHE A 90 -17.97 6.73 -5.94
N ILE A 91 -17.43 6.42 -4.77
CA ILE A 91 -16.42 7.23 -4.09
C ILE A 91 -15.18 6.35 -3.89
N CYS A 92 -14.01 6.86 -4.28
CA CYS A 92 -12.72 6.25 -3.95
C CYS A 92 -12.05 6.96 -2.77
N MET A 93 -11.38 6.20 -1.93
CA MET A 93 -10.44 6.68 -0.91
C MET A 93 -9.07 6.09 -1.23
N ASP A 94 -8.08 6.97 -1.30
CA ASP A 94 -6.67 6.65 -1.49
C ASP A 94 -5.82 7.21 -0.33
N ASP A 95 -4.53 6.89 -0.33
CA ASP A 95 -3.59 7.53 0.57
C ASP A 95 -3.23 8.95 0.05
N ASN A 96 -2.65 9.80 0.90
CA ASN A 96 -2.29 11.15 0.46
C ASN A 96 -0.91 11.17 -0.23
N ALA A 97 -0.49 10.09 -0.90
CA ALA A 97 0.84 10.00 -1.48
C ALA A 97 1.06 11.09 -2.56
N PRO A 98 2.31 11.58 -2.73
CA PRO A 98 2.61 12.62 -3.70
C PRO A 98 2.22 12.27 -5.14
N CYS A 99 2.31 11.00 -5.54
CA CYS A 99 1.92 10.56 -6.88
C CYS A 99 0.41 10.71 -7.12
N LEU A 100 -0.42 10.47 -6.11
CA LEU A 100 -1.88 10.60 -6.14
C LEU A 100 -2.37 12.04 -6.08
N ARG A 101 -1.50 12.97 -5.68
CA ARG A 101 -1.77 14.41 -5.63
C ARG A 101 -1.21 15.17 -6.84
N ALA A 102 -0.74 14.45 -7.85
CA ALA A 102 -0.31 15.05 -9.10
C ALA A 102 -1.52 15.58 -9.91
N VAL A 103 -1.34 16.71 -10.60
CA VAL A 103 -2.35 17.31 -11.49
C VAL A 103 -2.88 16.30 -12.52
N LEU A 104 -2.02 15.38 -12.98
CA LEU A 104 -2.39 14.30 -13.89
C LEU A 104 -3.50 13.41 -13.31
N ILE A 105 -3.41 13.07 -12.03
CA ILE A 105 -4.39 12.22 -11.34
C ILE A 105 -5.67 13.00 -11.10
N ASP A 106 -5.58 14.24 -10.63
CA ASP A 106 -6.76 15.08 -10.41
C ASP A 106 -7.55 15.27 -11.71
N GLY A 107 -6.88 15.58 -12.83
CA GLY A 107 -7.53 15.71 -14.14
C GLY A 107 -8.15 14.40 -14.66
N PHE A 108 -7.54 13.25 -14.36
CA PHE A 108 -8.14 11.94 -14.69
C PHE A 108 -9.43 11.70 -13.88
N LEU A 109 -9.40 11.95 -12.57
CA LEU A 109 -10.56 11.76 -11.69
C LEU A 109 -11.72 12.68 -12.09
N GLU A 110 -11.42 13.92 -12.47
CA GLU A 110 -12.41 14.87 -13.00
C GLU A 110 -13.02 14.37 -14.31
N THR A 111 -12.19 13.93 -15.26
CA THR A 111 -12.65 13.45 -16.58
C THR A 111 -13.55 12.21 -16.47
N GLU A 112 -13.21 11.29 -15.57
CA GLU A 112 -13.99 10.07 -15.34
C GLU A 112 -15.14 10.27 -14.33
N ASN A 113 -15.34 11.50 -13.83
CA ASN A 113 -16.34 11.85 -12.83
C ASN A 113 -16.29 10.92 -11.60
N ILE A 114 -15.08 10.74 -11.07
CA ILE A 114 -14.77 9.94 -9.89
C ILE A 114 -14.61 10.87 -8.70
N GLN A 115 -15.46 10.69 -7.69
CA GLN A 115 -15.33 11.43 -6.44
C GLN A 115 -14.24 10.80 -5.56
N ARG A 116 -13.23 11.59 -5.21
CA ARG A 116 -12.22 11.24 -4.20
C ARG A 116 -12.66 11.73 -2.83
N MET A 117 -12.63 10.85 -1.84
CA MET A 117 -12.87 11.21 -0.44
C MET A 117 -11.68 11.97 0.12
N SER A 118 -11.93 13.03 0.90
CA SER A 118 -10.88 13.70 1.66
C SER A 118 -10.48 12.87 2.87
N ARG A 119 -9.16 12.68 3.07
CA ARG A 119 -8.60 12.01 4.25
C ARG A 119 -7.57 12.92 4.92
N PRO A 120 -7.51 12.98 6.26
CA PRO A 120 -6.43 13.67 6.95
C PRO A 120 -5.06 13.00 6.67
N VAL A 121 -4.00 13.79 6.76
CA VAL A 121 -2.63 13.28 6.61
C VAL A 121 -2.28 12.39 7.81
N ASN A 122 -1.53 11.31 7.58
CA ASN A 122 -1.08 10.36 8.62
C ASN A 122 -2.21 9.65 9.38
N SER A 123 -3.32 9.33 8.71
CA SER A 123 -4.46 8.61 9.32
C SER A 123 -4.69 7.23 8.68
N PRO A 124 -3.75 6.27 8.82
CA PRO A 124 -3.93 4.92 8.30
C PRO A 124 -5.10 4.19 9.00
N ASP A 125 -5.40 4.54 10.25
CA ASP A 125 -6.53 4.03 11.02
C ASP A 125 -7.91 4.30 10.36
N LEU A 126 -7.98 5.28 9.47
CA LEU A 126 -9.20 5.62 8.72
C LEU A 126 -9.33 4.87 7.39
N ASN A 127 -8.39 3.99 7.04
CA ASN A 127 -8.43 3.19 5.82
C ASN A 127 -8.54 1.69 6.15
N PRO A 128 -9.72 1.06 6.05
CA PRO A 128 -9.92 -0.32 6.50
C PRO A 128 -9.04 -1.37 5.80
N ILE A 129 -8.47 -1.06 4.63
CA ILE A 129 -7.55 -1.96 3.93
C ILE A 129 -6.23 -2.17 4.68
N GLU A 130 -5.84 -1.21 5.53
CA GLU A 130 -4.66 -1.31 6.39
C GLU A 130 -4.75 -2.53 7.31
N HIS A 131 -5.96 -2.83 7.82
CA HIS A 131 -6.21 -4.04 8.60
C HIS A 131 -6.07 -5.32 7.77
N VAL A 132 -6.45 -5.29 6.49
CA VAL A 132 -6.28 -6.42 5.58
C VAL A 132 -4.78 -6.67 5.35
N TRP A 133 -3.99 -5.62 5.16
CA TRP A 133 -2.55 -5.73 5.05
C TRP A 133 -1.89 -6.27 6.31
N ASP A 134 -2.34 -5.87 7.49
CA ASP A 134 -1.84 -6.38 8.76
C ASP A 134 -2.13 -7.88 8.92
N ILE A 135 -3.31 -8.36 8.51
CA ILE A 135 -3.66 -9.78 8.50
C ILE A 135 -2.75 -10.57 7.54
N LEU A 136 -2.43 -9.99 6.38
CA LEU A 136 -1.51 -10.59 5.41
C LEU A 136 -0.05 -10.58 5.86
N GLY A 137 0.26 -9.90 6.96
CA GLY A 137 1.58 -9.91 7.58
C GLY A 137 2.61 -9.07 6.82
N ARG A 138 2.20 -7.88 6.36
CA ARG A 138 3.11 -6.86 5.80
C ARG A 138 4.37 -6.65 6.64
#